data_AF-W6TI82-F1
#
_entry.id   AF-W6TI82-F1
#
_cell.length_a   1.000
_cell.length_b   1.000
_cell.length_c   1.000
_cell.angle_alpha   90.00
_cell.angle_beta   90.00
_cell.angle_gamma   90.00
#
_symmetry.space_group_name_H-M   'P 1'
#
loop_
_entity.id
_entity.type
_entity.pdbx_description
1 polymer ?
#
loop_
_entity_poly.entity_id
_entity_poly.type
_entity_poly.pdbx_seq_one_letter_code
_entity_poly.pdbx_strand_id
1 'polypeptide(L)'
;MSKSLKNIINPDDIIKEYGADSMRIYEMFMGPLTDSKPWNTQGLIGIFRFLNKIWLIKNKELTNETPPKEIISELHKTIKKVTEDIETLNFNTAISTLMIFINELLKHEKNYLKIFRPISIILSPFAPHLGEELWEFMGEQSSIFKNAKWPKYDLNSIIDDTREVVLQVNGKTKDKIMIKKDTDEETLKKIAFNNQKIIQNINNKQIIKIITVKDKLVNIVAK
;
A
#
# COMPACT_ATOMS: atom_id res chain seq x y z
N MET A 1 24.49 19.09 4.01
CA MET A 1 24.43 20.56 3.87
C MET A 1 25.48 21.18 4.79
N SER A 2 26.13 22.28 4.41
CA SER A 2 27.20 22.92 5.20
C SER A 2 27.13 24.44 5.11
N LYS A 3 27.38 25.13 6.23
CA LYS A 3 27.45 26.59 6.31
C LYS A 3 28.51 27.15 5.37
N SER A 4 29.67 26.49 5.29
CA SER A 4 30.80 26.91 4.44
C SER A 4 30.47 26.86 2.94
N LEU A 5 29.62 25.91 2.52
CA LEU A 5 29.21 25.73 1.12
C LEU A 5 27.98 26.56 0.75
N LYS A 6 27.42 27.34 1.69
CA LYS A 6 26.21 28.17 1.52
C LYS A 6 25.03 27.41 0.86
N ASN A 7 24.93 26.10 1.12
CA ASN A 7 23.92 25.21 0.54
C ASN A 7 22.92 24.69 1.60
N ILE A 8 22.68 25.47 2.65
CA ILE A 8 21.72 25.14 3.69
C ILE A 8 20.33 25.49 3.19
N ILE A 9 19.42 24.52 3.31
CA ILE A 9 17.99 24.77 3.22
C ILE A 9 17.48 25.05 4.62
N ASN A 10 16.83 26.21 4.81
CA ASN A 10 16.28 26.58 6.10
C ASN A 10 14.92 25.89 6.30
N PRO A 11 14.75 25.07 7.34
CA PRO A 11 13.48 24.41 7.62
C PRO A 11 12.33 25.40 7.84
N ASP A 12 12.60 26.56 8.43
CA ASP A 12 11.55 27.54 8.76
C ASP A 12 10.87 28.10 7.51
N ASP A 13 11.64 28.34 6.44
CA ASP A 13 11.11 28.84 5.17
C ASP A 13 10.21 27.78 4.52
N ILE A 14 10.65 26.50 4.58
CA ILE A 14 9.88 25.36 4.08
C ILE A 14 8.58 25.17 4.86
N ILE A 15 8.62 25.23 6.19
CA ILE A 15 7.45 25.08 7.04
C ILE A 15 6.46 26.23 6.82
N LYS A 16 6.95 27.45 6.66
CA LYS A 16 6.10 28.62 6.40
C LYS A 16 5.36 28.54 5.06
N GLU A 17 6.00 27.99 4.04
CA GLU A 17 5.43 27.90 2.69
C GLU A 17 4.58 26.63 2.48
N TYR A 18 5.01 25.48 3.01
CA TYR A 18 4.42 24.16 2.73
C TYR A 18 3.84 23.44 3.95
N GLY A 19 4.02 23.99 5.15
CA GLY A 19 3.56 23.38 6.40
C GLY A 19 4.49 22.29 6.94
N ALA A 20 4.43 22.08 8.27
CA ALA A 20 5.28 21.13 8.98
C ALA A 20 5.07 19.68 8.54
N ASP A 21 3.82 19.28 8.26
CA ASP A 21 3.52 17.91 7.84
C ASP A 21 4.11 17.57 6.47
N SER A 22 4.10 18.52 5.54
CA SER A 22 4.72 18.32 4.22
C SER A 22 6.22 18.09 4.35
N MET A 23 6.89 18.88 5.19
CA MET A 23 8.32 18.72 5.45
C MET A 23 8.62 17.36 6.09
N ARG A 24 7.90 17.01 7.17
CA ARG A 24 8.08 15.73 7.88
C ARG A 24 7.91 14.53 6.96
N ILE A 25 6.82 14.49 6.20
CA ILE A 25 6.56 13.40 5.26
C ILE A 25 7.64 13.36 4.19
N TYR A 26 8.07 14.51 3.67
CA TYR A 26 9.13 14.56 2.67
C TYR A 26 10.42 13.93 3.18
N GLU A 27 10.92 14.35 4.33
CA GLU A 27 12.14 13.81 4.91
C GLU A 27 12.07 12.29 5.12
N MET A 28 10.92 11.79 5.57
CA MET A 28 10.71 10.35 5.81
C MET A 28 10.42 9.55 4.53
N PHE A 29 10.04 10.19 3.43
CA PHE A 29 9.64 9.54 2.18
C PHE A 29 10.76 9.42 1.14
N MET A 30 11.78 10.29 1.20
CA MET A 30 12.83 10.37 0.19
C MET A 30 13.68 9.09 0.01
N GLY A 31 13.61 8.14 0.94
CA GLY A 31 14.30 6.85 0.88
C GLY A 31 14.45 6.21 2.26
N PRO A 32 15.12 5.06 2.36
CA PRO A 32 15.36 4.37 3.63
C PRO A 32 16.05 5.29 4.63
N LEU A 33 15.59 5.36 5.88
CA LEU A 33 16.03 6.37 6.87
C LEU A 33 17.56 6.48 6.98
N THR A 34 18.29 5.37 6.89
CA THR A 34 19.75 5.26 7.05
C THR A 34 20.56 5.91 5.94
N ASP A 35 19.96 6.14 4.77
CA ASP A 35 20.69 6.56 3.58
C ASP A 35 20.87 8.09 3.53
N SER A 36 21.90 8.57 2.85
CA SER A 36 22.02 10.00 2.54
C SER A 36 21.27 10.32 1.24
N LYS A 37 20.48 11.39 1.22
CA LYS A 37 19.73 11.82 0.02
C LYS A 37 19.97 13.30 -0.26
N PRO A 38 20.13 13.69 -1.53
CA PRO A 38 20.16 15.09 -1.90
C PRO A 38 18.78 15.72 -1.71
N TRP A 39 18.73 16.93 -1.17
CA TRP A 39 17.50 17.71 -1.05
C TRP A 39 16.96 18.07 -2.45
N ASN A 40 15.66 17.91 -2.66
CA ASN A 40 14.95 18.24 -3.89
C ASN A 40 13.56 18.83 -3.60
N THR A 41 13.47 20.16 -3.61
CA THR A 41 12.23 20.92 -3.35
C THR A 41 11.05 20.51 -4.25
N GLN A 42 11.30 19.99 -5.46
CA GLN A 42 10.23 19.53 -6.33
C GLN A 42 9.48 18.32 -5.74
N GLY A 43 10.19 17.43 -5.05
CA GLY A 43 9.58 16.28 -4.36
C GLY A 43 8.67 16.71 -3.21
N LEU A 44 9.08 17.74 -2.46
CA LEU A 44 8.29 18.33 -1.38
C LEU A 44 6.96 18.91 -1.90
N ILE A 45 6.99 19.63 -3.03
CA ILE A 45 5.77 20.20 -3.64
C ILE A 45 4.76 19.09 -3.97
N GLY A 46 5.23 17.92 -4.42
CA GLY A 46 4.39 16.75 -4.66
C GLY A 46 3.65 16.29 -3.40
N ILE A 47 4.34 16.27 -2.26
CA ILE A 47 3.77 15.89 -0.96
C ILE A 47 2.79 16.94 -0.47
N PHE A 48 3.14 18.22 -0.54
CA PHE A 48 2.22 19.30 -0.18
C PHE A 48 0.90 19.23 -0.96
N ARG A 49 0.98 19.02 -2.28
CA ARG A 49 -0.21 18.80 -3.12
C ARG A 49 -0.98 17.55 -2.72
N PHE A 50 -0.29 16.47 -2.37
CA PHE A 50 -0.91 15.25 -1.92
C PHE A 50 -1.67 15.47 -0.60
N LEU A 51 -1.07 16.09 0.41
CA LEU A 51 -1.75 16.39 1.69
C LEU A 51 -2.96 17.30 1.50
N ASN A 52 -2.88 18.30 0.63
CA ASN A 52 -4.04 19.11 0.26
C ASN A 52 -5.16 18.28 -0.35
N LYS A 53 -4.86 17.26 -1.18
CA LYS A 53 -5.89 16.34 -1.69
C LYS A 53 -6.56 15.55 -0.58
N ILE A 54 -5.79 15.08 0.41
CA ILE A 54 -6.36 14.40 1.59
C ILE A 54 -7.32 15.33 2.32
N TRP A 55 -6.90 16.56 2.58
CA TRP A 55 -7.75 17.53 3.25
C TRP A 55 -9.06 17.78 2.51
N LEU A 56 -9.01 17.87 1.17
CA LEU A 56 -10.21 18.04 0.35
C LEU A 56 -11.16 16.84 0.39
N ILE A 57 -10.74 15.67 0.89
CA ILE A 57 -11.64 14.53 1.11
C ILE A 57 -12.76 14.89 2.10
N LYS A 58 -12.53 15.84 3.01
CA LYS A 58 -13.54 16.32 3.96
C LYS A 58 -14.81 16.87 3.29
N ASN A 59 -14.73 17.24 2.01
CA ASN A 59 -15.88 17.75 1.25
C ASN A 59 -16.84 16.64 0.80
N LYS A 60 -16.46 15.37 0.95
CA LYS A 60 -17.33 14.21 0.68
C LYS A 60 -18.21 13.92 1.89
N GLU A 61 -19.36 13.30 1.63
CA GLU A 61 -20.28 12.86 2.68
C GLU A 61 -19.57 11.89 3.64
N LEU A 62 -19.60 12.21 4.93
CA LEU A 62 -19.16 11.33 5.99
C LEU A 62 -20.32 10.41 6.39
N THR A 63 -20.12 9.09 6.30
CA THR A 63 -21.19 8.10 6.51
C THR A 63 -20.81 6.99 7.47
N ASN A 64 -21.82 6.47 8.19
CA ASN A 64 -21.75 5.27 9.02
C ASN A 64 -22.14 3.98 8.28
N GLU A 65 -22.42 4.07 6.98
CA GLU A 65 -22.71 2.92 6.13
C GLU A 65 -21.59 1.87 6.17
N THR A 66 -21.94 0.64 5.82
CA THR A 66 -20.96 -0.45 5.71
C THR A 66 -20.12 -0.24 4.45
N PRO A 67 -18.78 -0.09 4.57
CA PRO A 67 -17.91 0.04 3.40
C PRO A 67 -17.88 -1.27 2.58
N PRO A 68 -17.57 -1.19 1.27
CA PRO A 68 -17.30 -2.36 0.44
C PRO A 68 -16.23 -3.29 1.06
N LYS A 69 -16.29 -4.59 0.77
CA LYS A 69 -15.34 -5.55 1.36
C LYS A 69 -13.91 -5.33 0.85
N GLU A 70 -13.79 -4.83 -0.37
CA GLU A 70 -12.53 -4.56 -1.06
C GLU A 70 -11.74 -3.47 -0.34
N ILE A 71 -12.39 -2.36 0.02
CA ILE A 71 -11.74 -1.25 0.75
C ILE A 71 -11.43 -1.61 2.21
N ILE A 72 -12.26 -2.47 2.83
CA ILE A 72 -11.98 -3.02 4.17
C ILE A 72 -10.72 -3.89 4.12
N SER A 73 -10.63 -4.78 3.14
CA SER A 73 -9.45 -5.63 2.92
C SER A 73 -8.19 -4.78 2.73
N GLU A 74 -8.26 -3.77 1.87
CA GLU A 74 -7.12 -2.90 1.58
C GLU A 74 -6.72 -2.05 2.80
N LEU A 75 -7.68 -1.61 3.61
CA LEU A 75 -7.40 -0.98 4.90
C LEU A 75 -6.59 -1.91 5.81
N HIS A 76 -7.01 -3.17 5.97
CA HIS A 76 -6.30 -4.11 6.84
C HIS A 76 -4.89 -4.43 6.32
N LYS A 77 -4.71 -4.56 5.00
CA LYS A 77 -3.37 -4.66 4.37
C LYS A 77 -2.51 -3.43 4.67
N THR A 78 -3.09 -2.24 4.55
CA THR A 78 -2.42 -0.97 4.81
C THR A 78 -2.00 -0.85 6.27
N ILE A 79 -2.91 -1.11 7.22
CA ILE A 79 -2.61 -1.07 8.66
C ILE A 79 -1.47 -2.06 8.98
N LYS A 80 -1.55 -3.30 8.49
CA LYS A 80 -0.50 -4.30 8.71
C LYS A 80 0.85 -3.79 8.24
N LYS A 81 0.94 -3.39 6.98
CA LYS A 81 2.20 -2.95 6.35
C LYS A 81 2.77 -1.70 7.02
N VAL A 82 1.95 -0.70 7.32
CA VAL A 82 2.39 0.52 8.02
C VAL A 82 2.87 0.21 9.43
N THR A 83 2.20 -0.70 10.15
CA THR A 83 2.63 -1.12 11.49
C THR A 83 4.01 -1.77 11.44
N GLU A 84 4.20 -2.76 10.58
CA GLU A 84 5.48 -3.47 10.40
C GLU A 84 6.61 -2.53 9.94
N ASP A 85 6.30 -1.58 9.06
CA ASP A 85 7.27 -0.62 8.54
C ASP A 85 7.69 0.44 9.58
N ILE A 86 6.77 0.87 10.46
CA ILE A 86 7.12 1.77 11.56
C ILE A 86 8.06 1.07 12.54
N GLU A 87 7.79 -0.19 12.89
CA GLU A 87 8.64 -0.97 13.81
C GLU A 87 10.05 -1.22 13.24
N THR A 88 10.16 -1.31 11.92
CA THR A 88 11.43 -1.53 11.21
C THR A 88 12.07 -0.26 10.65
N LEU A 89 11.53 0.93 10.98
CA LEU A 89 11.97 2.25 10.51
C LEU A 89 11.97 2.42 8.97
N ASN A 90 11.20 1.61 8.26
CA ASN A 90 10.99 1.67 6.82
C ASN A 90 9.92 2.72 6.46
N PHE A 91 10.08 3.96 6.93
CA PHE A 91 9.07 5.01 6.82
C PHE A 91 8.70 5.37 5.37
N ASN A 92 9.65 5.30 4.45
CA ASN A 92 9.41 5.57 3.04
C ASN A 92 8.42 4.57 2.43
N THR A 93 8.48 3.29 2.79
CA THR A 93 7.52 2.28 2.32
C THR A 93 6.19 2.36 3.07
N ALA A 94 6.20 2.74 4.35
CA ALA A 94 4.97 3.04 5.10
C ALA A 94 4.18 4.17 4.43
N ILE A 95 4.85 5.30 4.14
CA ILE A 95 4.26 6.46 3.48
C ILE A 95 3.81 6.10 2.06
N SER A 96 4.61 5.35 1.29
CA SER A 96 4.21 4.86 -0.04
C SER A 96 2.90 4.06 0.04
N THR A 97 2.77 3.19 1.03
CA THR A 97 1.56 2.38 1.26
C THR A 97 0.36 3.26 1.60
N LEU A 98 0.53 4.25 2.49
CA LEU A 98 -0.51 5.23 2.79
C LEU A 98 -0.93 6.02 1.55
N MET A 99 0.03 6.46 0.73
CA MET A 99 -0.28 7.19 -0.51
C MET A 99 -1.12 6.36 -1.48
N ILE A 100 -0.79 5.08 -1.65
CA ILE A 100 -1.57 4.16 -2.49
C ILE A 100 -3.00 4.05 -1.97
N PHE A 101 -3.16 3.77 -0.66
CA PHE A 101 -4.49 3.57 -0.10
C PHE A 101 -5.34 4.85 -0.13
N ILE A 102 -4.75 5.99 0.20
CA ILE A 102 -5.45 7.28 0.17
C ILE A 102 -5.86 7.68 -1.26
N ASN A 103 -5.05 7.35 -2.27
CA ASN A 103 -5.45 7.52 -3.67
C ASN A 103 -6.63 6.61 -4.06
N GLU A 104 -6.75 5.42 -3.44
CA GLU A 104 -7.94 4.57 -3.60
C GLU A 104 -9.16 5.21 -2.92
N LEU A 105 -9.02 5.69 -1.68
CA LEU A 105 -10.10 6.42 -0.97
C LEU A 105 -10.60 7.64 -1.75
N LEU A 106 -9.71 8.32 -2.46
CA LEU A 106 -10.07 9.46 -3.30
C LEU A 106 -11.05 9.10 -4.43
N LYS A 107 -11.12 7.84 -4.87
CA LYS A 107 -12.05 7.38 -5.91
C LYS A 107 -13.47 7.12 -5.41
N HIS A 108 -13.65 6.90 -4.11
CA HIS A 108 -14.97 6.67 -3.53
C HIS A 108 -15.71 7.98 -3.30
N GLU A 109 -17.02 8.01 -3.51
CA GLU A 109 -17.83 9.23 -3.34
C GLU A 109 -18.08 9.58 -1.87
N LYS A 110 -18.03 8.59 -0.98
CA LYS A 110 -18.31 8.72 0.45
C LYS A 110 -17.09 8.42 1.31
N ASN A 111 -17.03 9.06 2.46
CA ASN A 111 -16.08 8.76 3.52
C ASN A 111 -16.73 7.86 4.55
N TYR A 112 -16.43 6.57 4.50
CA TYR A 112 -16.89 5.63 5.52
C TYR A 112 -16.10 5.85 6.81
N LEU A 113 -16.79 6.19 7.91
CA LEU A 113 -16.14 6.41 9.21
C LEU A 113 -15.28 5.24 9.67
N LYS A 114 -15.72 4.00 9.39
CA LYS A 114 -14.98 2.77 9.68
C LYS A 114 -13.62 2.66 8.96
N ILE A 115 -13.44 3.40 7.85
CA ILE A 115 -12.19 3.44 7.10
C ILE A 115 -11.40 4.71 7.42
N PHE A 116 -12.07 5.86 7.40
CA PHE A 116 -11.43 7.15 7.53
C PHE A 116 -10.80 7.35 8.92
N ARG A 117 -11.45 6.86 9.98
CA ARG A 117 -10.94 6.96 11.35
C ARG A 117 -9.60 6.23 11.54
N PRO A 118 -9.47 4.92 11.23
CA PRO A 118 -8.17 4.24 11.26
C PRO A 118 -7.08 4.92 10.41
N ILE A 119 -7.44 5.49 9.26
CA ILE A 119 -6.48 6.18 8.38
C ILE A 119 -5.93 7.45 8.99
N SER A 120 -6.77 8.29 9.60
CA SER A 120 -6.28 9.48 10.32
C SER A 120 -5.29 9.09 11.43
N ILE A 121 -5.55 7.98 12.12
CA ILE A 121 -4.66 7.47 13.19
C ILE A 121 -3.31 7.03 12.61
N ILE A 122 -3.27 6.18 11.58
CA ILE A 122 -2.00 5.68 11.05
C ILE A 122 -1.23 6.71 10.21
N LEU A 123 -1.88 7.78 9.76
CA LEU A 123 -1.25 8.94 9.14
C LEU A 123 -0.60 9.87 10.17
N SER A 124 -1.16 9.98 11.37
CA SER A 124 -0.76 10.95 12.40
C SER A 124 0.72 10.88 12.86
N PRO A 125 1.44 9.73 12.83
CA PRO A 125 2.87 9.73 13.13
C PRO A 125 3.68 10.56 12.11
N PHE A 126 3.22 10.60 10.86
CA PHE A 126 3.90 11.27 9.75
C PHE A 126 3.40 12.70 9.56
N ALA A 127 2.08 12.91 9.54
CA ALA A 127 1.40 14.20 9.43
C ALA A 127 0.48 14.44 10.63
N PRO A 128 1.03 14.79 11.81
CA PRO A 128 0.26 14.91 13.04
C PRO A 128 -0.81 16.01 12.99
N HIS A 129 -0.54 17.14 12.34
CA HIS A 129 -1.47 18.27 12.32
C HIS A 129 -2.69 17.93 11.44
N LEU A 130 -2.45 17.40 10.24
CA LEU A 130 -3.51 16.90 9.37
C LEU A 130 -4.29 15.74 10.01
N GLY A 131 -3.60 14.83 10.71
CA GLY A 131 -4.26 13.76 11.46
C GLY A 131 -5.25 14.29 12.50
N GLU A 132 -4.87 15.32 13.26
CA GLU A 132 -5.72 16.00 14.24
C GLU A 132 -6.92 16.70 13.57
N GLU A 133 -6.69 17.46 12.49
CA GLU A 133 -7.75 18.15 11.73
C GLU A 133 -8.78 17.17 11.17
N LEU A 134 -8.34 16.02 10.64
CA LEU A 134 -9.24 14.97 10.16
C LEU A 134 -10.00 14.30 11.31
N TRP A 135 -9.36 14.14 12.47
CA TRP A 135 -9.96 13.60 13.68
C TRP A 135 -11.10 14.49 14.18
N GLU A 136 -10.84 15.79 14.31
CA GLU A 136 -11.85 16.77 14.69
C GLU A 136 -12.98 16.86 13.65
N PHE A 137 -12.65 16.82 12.36
CA PHE A 137 -13.64 16.81 11.28
C PHE A 137 -14.64 15.64 11.40
N MET A 138 -14.21 14.47 11.90
CA MET A 138 -15.09 13.32 12.13
C MET A 138 -16.00 13.48 13.36
N GLY A 139 -15.89 14.60 14.09
CA GLY A 139 -16.62 14.88 15.33
C GLY A 139 -16.02 14.20 16.56
N GLU A 140 -14.80 13.68 16.45
CA GLU A 140 -14.12 13.04 17.57
C GLU A 140 -13.76 14.06 18.65
N GLN A 141 -13.87 13.65 19.91
CA GLN A 141 -13.61 14.50 21.05
C GLN A 141 -12.19 14.27 21.57
N SER A 142 -11.56 15.36 22.03
CA SER A 142 -10.16 15.40 22.44
C SER A 142 -9.17 15.04 21.33
N SER A 143 -7.90 15.34 21.57
CA SER A 143 -6.85 15.08 20.60
C SER A 143 -6.70 13.60 20.24
N ILE A 144 -6.37 13.35 18.97
CA ILE A 144 -6.06 12.00 18.45
C ILE A 144 -4.97 11.34 19.30
N PHE A 145 -4.01 12.11 19.80
CA PHE A 145 -2.88 11.61 20.60
C PHE A 145 -3.23 11.26 22.04
N LYS A 146 -4.44 11.62 22.52
CA LYS A 146 -4.90 11.28 23.87
C LYS A 146 -5.75 10.01 23.90
N ASN A 147 -6.67 9.88 22.95
CA ASN A 147 -7.73 8.88 23.03
C ASN A 147 -7.64 7.81 21.94
N ALA A 148 -6.97 8.09 20.81
CA ALA A 148 -6.91 7.12 19.75
C ALA A 148 -6.00 5.94 20.11
N LYS A 149 -6.46 4.73 19.81
CA LYS A 149 -5.65 3.52 19.88
C LYS A 149 -5.16 3.19 18.47
N TRP A 150 -3.93 2.71 18.36
CA TRP A 150 -3.43 2.18 17.11
C TRP A 150 -4.39 1.09 16.58
N PRO A 151 -4.86 1.19 15.31
CA PRO A 151 -5.85 0.25 14.81
C PRO A 151 -5.23 -1.14 14.63
N LYS A 152 -6.03 -2.17 14.93
CA LYS A 152 -5.64 -3.57 14.71
C LYS A 152 -6.04 -3.99 13.31
N TYR A 153 -5.21 -4.80 12.65
CA TYR A 153 -5.58 -5.46 11.41
C TYR A 153 -6.13 -6.86 11.67
N ASP A 154 -7.06 -7.32 10.82
CA ASP A 154 -7.61 -8.68 10.84
C ASP A 154 -7.22 -9.40 9.54
N LEU A 155 -6.47 -10.50 9.68
CA LEU A 155 -6.03 -11.31 8.55
C LEU A 155 -7.18 -11.99 7.82
N ASN A 156 -8.31 -12.25 8.50
CA ASN A 156 -9.49 -12.87 7.85
C ASN A 156 -10.25 -11.87 6.98
N SER A 157 -10.12 -10.58 7.26
CA SER A 157 -10.71 -9.50 6.48
C SER A 157 -9.87 -9.12 5.28
N ILE A 158 -8.63 -9.61 5.19
CA ILE A 158 -7.76 -9.47 4.01
C ILE A 158 -8.22 -10.46 2.96
N ILE A 159 -8.90 -9.96 1.93
CA ILE A 159 -9.11 -10.69 0.69
C ILE A 159 -7.72 -10.82 0.05
N ASP A 160 -7.21 -12.05 0.02
CA ASP A 160 -5.96 -12.39 -0.64
C ASP A 160 -5.96 -11.80 -2.06
N ASP A 161 -4.88 -11.10 -2.41
CA ASP A 161 -4.63 -10.71 -3.80
C ASP A 161 -4.58 -12.01 -4.60
N THR A 162 -5.67 -12.36 -5.28
CA THR A 162 -5.63 -13.47 -6.22
C THR A 162 -4.99 -12.98 -7.51
N ARG A 163 -4.00 -13.72 -8.01
CA ARG A 163 -3.30 -13.45 -9.26
C ARG A 163 -3.72 -14.48 -10.29
N GLU A 164 -4.00 -14.03 -11.51
CA GLU A 164 -4.19 -14.93 -12.64
C GLU A 164 -2.83 -15.48 -13.07
N VAL A 165 -2.66 -16.80 -12.99
CA VAL A 165 -1.49 -17.51 -13.49
C VAL A 165 -1.88 -18.29 -14.73
N VAL A 166 -1.09 -18.13 -15.78
CA VAL A 166 -1.29 -18.81 -17.07
C VAL A 166 -0.62 -20.17 -17.05
N LEU A 167 -1.37 -21.22 -17.36
CA LEU A 167 -0.85 -22.58 -17.51
C LEU A 167 -0.58 -22.89 -18.99
N GLN A 168 0.63 -23.32 -19.31
CA GLN A 168 1.09 -23.58 -20.68
C GLN A 168 1.66 -24.99 -20.83
N VAL A 169 1.52 -25.56 -22.03
CA VAL A 169 2.22 -26.77 -22.47
C VAL A 169 2.94 -26.47 -23.77
N ASN A 170 4.27 -26.69 -23.80
CA ASN A 170 5.14 -26.36 -24.94
C ASN A 170 4.93 -24.91 -25.44
N GLY A 171 4.80 -23.97 -24.51
CA GLY A 171 4.61 -22.54 -24.81
C GLY A 171 3.21 -22.14 -25.28
N LYS A 172 2.26 -23.08 -25.39
CA LYS A 172 0.85 -22.78 -25.73
C LYS A 172 -0.01 -22.76 -24.48
N THR A 173 -0.74 -21.66 -24.27
CA THR A 173 -1.71 -21.50 -23.17
C THR A 173 -2.81 -22.56 -23.25
N LYS A 174 -3.06 -23.22 -22.11
CA LYS A 174 -4.10 -24.25 -21.95
C LYS A 174 -5.17 -23.83 -20.96
N ASP A 175 -4.77 -23.12 -19.91
CA ASP A 175 -5.71 -22.62 -18.93
C ASP A 175 -5.20 -21.37 -18.21
N LYS A 176 -6.08 -20.76 -17.43
CA LYS A 176 -5.80 -19.64 -16.53
C LYS A 176 -6.43 -19.95 -15.19
N ILE A 177 -5.67 -19.82 -14.12
CA ILE A 177 -6.13 -20.11 -12.75
C ILE A 177 -5.89 -18.90 -11.86
N MET A 178 -6.77 -18.70 -10.88
CA MET A 178 -6.57 -17.70 -9.84
C MET A 178 -5.86 -18.37 -8.65
N ILE A 179 -4.69 -17.87 -8.28
CA ILE A 179 -3.93 -18.34 -7.11
C ILE A 179 -3.73 -17.21 -6.11
N LYS A 180 -3.44 -17.53 -4.85
CA LYS A 180 -3.03 -16.51 -3.88
C LYS A 180 -1.68 -15.92 -4.32
N LYS A 181 -1.52 -14.60 -4.22
CA LYS A 181 -0.23 -13.93 -4.40
C LYS A 181 0.82 -14.56 -3.49
N ASP A 182 2.05 -14.66 -3.99
CA ASP A 182 3.17 -15.30 -3.30
C ASP A 182 3.02 -16.81 -3.07
N THR A 183 2.14 -17.50 -3.82
CA THR A 183 2.11 -18.98 -3.82
C THR A 183 3.50 -19.52 -4.19
N ASP A 184 4.00 -20.47 -3.39
CA ASP A 184 5.30 -21.07 -3.60
C ASP A 184 5.34 -21.93 -4.88
N GLU A 185 6.55 -22.16 -5.38
CA GLU A 185 6.77 -22.84 -6.64
C GLU A 185 6.27 -24.30 -6.63
N GLU A 186 6.38 -25.00 -5.50
CA GLU A 186 5.91 -26.39 -5.40
C GLU A 186 4.40 -26.46 -5.45
N THR A 187 3.72 -25.57 -4.73
CA THR A 187 2.26 -25.48 -4.74
C THR A 187 1.75 -25.10 -6.13
N LEU A 188 2.41 -24.16 -6.81
CA LEU A 188 2.12 -23.82 -8.21
C LEU A 188 2.23 -25.03 -9.16
N LYS A 189 3.29 -25.83 -9.01
CA LYS A 189 3.47 -27.08 -9.78
C LYS A 189 2.34 -28.06 -9.51
N LYS A 190 2.01 -28.31 -8.23
CA LYS A 190 0.92 -29.22 -7.85
C LYS A 190 -0.42 -28.78 -8.44
N ILE A 191 -0.73 -27.49 -8.39
CA ILE A 191 -1.97 -26.97 -8.98
C ILE A 191 -1.98 -27.17 -10.50
N ALA A 192 -0.85 -26.91 -11.19
CA ALA A 192 -0.74 -27.13 -12.63
C ALA A 192 -0.91 -28.61 -13.00
N PHE A 193 -0.34 -29.54 -12.23
CA PHE A 193 -0.48 -30.98 -12.46
C PHE A 193 -1.88 -31.53 -12.17
N ASN A 194 -2.62 -30.91 -11.26
CA ASN A 194 -4.00 -31.28 -10.96
C ASN A 194 -5.01 -30.64 -11.92
N ASN A 195 -4.58 -29.75 -12.83
CA ASN A 195 -5.47 -29.10 -13.78
C ASN A 195 -5.84 -30.07 -14.93
N GLN A 196 -7.14 -30.30 -15.12
CA GLN A 196 -7.65 -31.26 -16.11
C GLN A 196 -7.20 -30.95 -17.54
N LYS A 197 -7.16 -29.67 -17.96
CA LYS A 197 -6.71 -29.29 -19.31
C LYS A 197 -5.22 -29.56 -19.50
N ILE A 198 -4.42 -29.36 -18.47
CA ILE A 198 -2.99 -29.69 -18.50
C ILE A 198 -2.78 -31.20 -18.60
N ILE A 199 -3.44 -31.99 -17.74
CA ILE A 199 -3.36 -33.46 -17.74
C ILE A 199 -3.67 -34.03 -19.14
N GLN A 200 -4.74 -33.54 -19.79
CA GLN A 200 -5.09 -33.96 -21.15
C GLN A 200 -4.01 -33.64 -22.20
N ASN A 201 -3.28 -32.54 -22.03
CA ASN A 201 -2.26 -32.09 -23.00
C ASN A 201 -0.89 -32.73 -22.78
N ILE A 202 -0.63 -33.28 -21.59
CA ILE A 202 0.60 -34.00 -21.24
C ILE A 202 0.44 -35.53 -21.26
N ASN A 203 -0.78 -36.04 -21.50
CA ASN A 203 -1.03 -37.48 -21.53
C ASN A 203 -0.13 -38.18 -22.57
N ASN A 204 0.48 -39.30 -22.17
CA ASN A 204 1.48 -40.06 -22.94
C ASN A 204 2.73 -39.28 -23.41
N LYS A 205 3.05 -38.15 -22.77
CA LYS A 205 4.28 -37.38 -23.06
C LYS A 205 5.27 -37.44 -21.91
N GLN A 206 6.56 -37.46 -22.25
CA GLN A 206 7.62 -37.36 -21.27
C GLN A 206 7.86 -35.90 -20.90
N ILE A 207 7.77 -35.57 -19.61
CA ILE A 207 8.05 -34.22 -19.10
C ILE A 207 9.57 -34.01 -19.07
N ILE A 208 10.04 -32.95 -19.73
CA ILE A 208 11.47 -32.61 -19.84
C ILE A 208 11.85 -31.54 -18.83
N LYS A 209 10.99 -30.52 -18.70
CA LYS A 209 11.27 -29.33 -17.89
C LYS A 209 9.97 -28.66 -17.48
N ILE A 210 9.96 -28.08 -16.29
CA ILE A 210 8.91 -27.18 -15.81
C ILE A 210 9.53 -25.82 -15.59
N ILE A 211 8.91 -24.78 -16.15
CA ILE A 211 9.31 -23.38 -15.98
C ILE A 211 8.20 -22.69 -15.21
N THR A 212 8.54 -22.12 -14.07
CA THR A 212 7.64 -21.36 -13.21
C THR A 212 8.13 -19.91 -13.18
N VAL A 213 7.21 -18.97 -13.37
CA VAL A 213 7.44 -17.56 -13.10
C VAL A 213 6.44 -17.17 -12.04
N LYS A 214 6.96 -16.85 -10.85
CA LYS A 214 6.16 -16.51 -9.66
C LYS A 214 5.07 -15.49 -10.03
N ASP A 215 3.85 -15.78 -9.60
CA ASP A 215 2.63 -14.98 -9.83
C ASP A 215 2.30 -14.66 -11.30
N LYS A 216 2.90 -15.35 -12.28
CA LYS A 216 2.65 -15.10 -13.72
C LYS A 216 2.29 -16.33 -14.53
N LEU A 217 3.14 -17.37 -14.53
CA LEU A 217 2.91 -18.53 -15.41
C LEU A 217 3.58 -19.82 -14.91
N VAL A 218 3.02 -20.94 -15.36
CA VAL A 218 3.65 -22.26 -15.31
C VAL A 218 3.64 -22.86 -16.72
N ASN A 219 4.82 -23.16 -17.27
CA ASN A 219 4.97 -23.79 -18.58
C ASN A 219 5.61 -25.17 -18.44
N ILE A 220 4.90 -26.19 -18.90
CA ILE A 220 5.35 -27.59 -18.90
C ILE A 220 5.88 -27.93 -20.31
N VAL A 221 7.15 -28.29 -20.39
CA VAL A 221 7.78 -28.76 -21.62
C VAL A 221 7.71 -30.28 -21.65
N ALA A 222 6.96 -30.84 -22.60
CA ALA A 222 6.75 -32.28 -22.73
C ALA A 222 6.93 -32.73 -24.19
N LYS A 223 7.58 -33.88 -24.40
CA LYS A 223 7.75 -34.52 -25.72
C LYS A 223 6.89 -35.77 -25.83
#